data_AF-A0A6P8N9U3-F1
#
_entry.id   AF-A0A6P8N9U3-F1
#
_cell.length_a   1.000
_cell.length_b   1.000
_cell.length_c   1.000
_cell.angle_alpha   90.00
_cell.angle_beta   90.00
_cell.angle_gamma   90.00
#
_symmetry.space_group_name_H-M   'P 1'
#
loop_
_entity.id
_entity.type
_entity.pdbx_description
1 polymer ?
#
loop_
_entity_poly.entity_id
_entity_poly.type
_entity_poly.pdbx_seq_one_letter_code
_entity_poly.pdbx_strand_id
1 'polypeptide(L)'
;MLVNTNTQSEQHAVMNRERESRAVQTKCKRKMKYMEYVILVILLHFKSSMSHDCVVDSFSVKDNFDIKKYGGKWYAIAMKNPEGLFLQDNIFAEYTVGEDGTMTATSKGRVKLFGFWVICVDMVAQYSVPDPSTPAKMYMTYQGLASYFSGGGDNYWIIDTDYDNYSITYACRSVKEDGTCDDGYSIIFSRKPLGFPSAIQDIVYRKQESICLSEQFQPVLQSGAC
;
A
#
# COMPACT_ATOMS: atom_id res chain seq x y z
N MET A 1 -79.92 -10.75 50.34
CA MET A 1 -78.78 -9.97 49.81
C MET A 1 -78.24 -10.72 48.60
N LEU A 2 -78.46 -10.18 47.40
CA LEU A 2 -78.01 -10.75 46.14
C LEU A 2 -76.48 -10.70 46.09
N VAL A 3 -75.86 -11.86 45.95
CA VAL A 3 -74.41 -12.01 45.86
C VAL A 3 -73.95 -11.47 44.51
N ASN A 4 -73.03 -10.51 44.56
CA ASN A 4 -72.46 -9.80 43.42
C ASN A 4 -71.41 -10.69 42.72
N THR A 5 -71.86 -11.67 41.95
CA THR A 5 -70.99 -12.65 41.25
C THR A 5 -70.40 -12.14 39.94
N ASN A 6 -70.92 -11.03 39.38
CA ASN A 6 -70.46 -10.49 38.09
C ASN A 6 -69.08 -9.80 38.19
N THR A 7 -68.79 -9.12 39.30
CA THR A 7 -67.58 -8.30 39.49
C THR A 7 -66.28 -9.12 39.66
N GLN A 8 -66.35 -10.34 40.22
CA GLN A 8 -65.17 -11.19 40.38
C GLN A 8 -64.70 -11.81 39.06
N SER A 9 -65.63 -12.19 38.17
CA SER A 9 -65.31 -12.79 36.88
C SER A 9 -64.65 -11.78 35.93
N GLU A 10 -65.13 -10.53 35.93
CA GLU A 10 -64.59 -9.43 35.14
C GLU A 10 -63.20 -9.01 35.62
N GLN A 11 -62.97 -8.93 36.93
CA GLN A 11 -61.64 -8.64 37.50
C GLN A 11 -60.61 -9.72 37.17
N HIS A 12 -60.99 -11.00 37.22
CA HIS A 12 -60.12 -12.11 36.82
C HIS A 12 -59.77 -12.07 35.32
N ALA A 13 -60.73 -11.71 34.46
CA ALA A 13 -60.52 -11.58 33.02
C ALA A 13 -59.58 -10.39 32.67
N VAL A 14 -59.72 -9.26 33.37
CA VAL A 14 -58.84 -8.08 33.22
C VAL A 14 -57.41 -8.42 33.67
N MET A 15 -57.26 -9.05 34.84
CA MET A 15 -55.97 -9.50 35.37
C MET A 15 -55.23 -10.47 34.43
N ASN A 16 -55.96 -11.39 33.78
CA ASN A 16 -55.37 -12.31 32.80
C ASN A 16 -54.93 -11.60 31.51
N ARG A 17 -55.72 -10.66 30.98
CA ARG A 17 -55.32 -9.86 29.80
C ARG A 17 -54.08 -9.01 30.08
N GLU A 18 -53.95 -8.44 31.27
CA GLU A 18 -52.75 -7.69 31.65
C GLU A 18 -51.50 -8.58 31.82
N ARG A 19 -51.68 -9.83 32.27
CA ARG A 19 -50.58 -10.81 32.34
C ARG A 19 -50.12 -11.25 30.95
N GLU A 20 -51.06 -11.50 30.05
CA GLU A 20 -50.77 -11.83 28.65
C GLU A 20 -50.06 -10.66 27.93
N SER A 21 -50.55 -9.43 28.11
CA SER A 21 -49.92 -8.21 27.56
C SER A 21 -48.48 -8.02 28.08
N ARG A 22 -48.26 -8.19 29.39
CA ARG A 22 -46.91 -8.15 30.00
C ARG A 22 -46.00 -9.24 29.47
N ALA A 23 -46.50 -10.46 29.27
CA ALA A 23 -45.72 -11.57 28.71
C ALA A 23 -45.32 -11.31 27.24
N VAL A 24 -46.25 -10.78 26.43
CA VAL A 24 -45.99 -10.38 25.03
C VAL A 24 -44.95 -9.25 24.98
N GLN A 25 -45.07 -8.24 25.83
CA GLN A 25 -44.14 -7.10 25.87
C GLN A 25 -42.73 -7.51 26.34
N THR A 26 -42.65 -8.46 27.29
CA THR A 26 -41.37 -9.02 27.76
C THR A 26 -40.70 -9.87 26.68
N LYS A 27 -41.49 -10.68 25.94
CA LYS A 27 -41.01 -11.48 24.80
C LYS A 27 -40.52 -10.59 23.66
N CYS A 28 -41.19 -9.47 23.39
CA CYS A 28 -40.78 -8.49 22.39
C CYS A 28 -39.46 -7.79 22.79
N LYS A 29 -39.34 -7.32 24.04
CA LYS A 29 -38.09 -6.73 24.57
C LYS A 29 -36.91 -7.72 24.52
N ARG A 30 -37.15 -9.00 24.82
CA ARG A 30 -36.11 -10.04 24.77
C ARG A 30 -35.67 -10.36 23.34
N LYS A 31 -36.60 -10.38 22.37
CA LYS A 31 -36.28 -10.48 20.94
C LYS A 31 -35.49 -9.27 20.44
N MET A 32 -35.85 -8.06 20.86
CA MET A 32 -35.16 -6.83 20.45
C MET A 32 -33.72 -6.78 20.98
N LYS A 33 -33.49 -7.14 22.26
CA LYS A 33 -32.14 -7.30 22.80
C LYS A 33 -31.34 -8.39 22.10
N TYR A 34 -31.97 -9.52 21.77
CA TYR A 34 -31.30 -10.59 21.03
C TYR A 34 -30.88 -10.15 19.64
N MET A 35 -31.71 -9.37 18.93
CA MET A 35 -31.36 -8.76 17.64
C MET A 35 -30.23 -7.74 17.78
N GLU A 36 -30.21 -6.91 18.82
CA GLU A 36 -29.09 -5.99 19.12
C GLU A 36 -27.79 -6.76 19.38
N TYR A 37 -27.83 -7.85 20.15
CA TYR A 37 -26.68 -8.73 20.38
C TYR A 37 -26.19 -9.39 19.10
N VAL A 38 -27.09 -9.87 18.24
CA VAL A 38 -26.73 -10.46 16.94
C VAL A 38 -26.08 -9.40 16.02
N ILE A 39 -26.61 -8.18 15.99
CA ILE A 39 -26.02 -7.07 15.22
C ILE A 39 -24.63 -6.70 15.76
N LEU A 40 -24.45 -6.63 17.09
CA LEU A 40 -23.15 -6.38 17.71
C LEU A 40 -22.12 -7.49 17.40
N VAL A 41 -22.53 -8.76 17.43
CA VAL A 41 -21.68 -9.89 17.07
C VAL A 41 -21.32 -9.87 15.58
N ILE A 42 -22.27 -9.53 14.70
CA ILE A 42 -22.00 -9.36 13.26
C ILE A 42 -21.02 -8.20 13.04
N LEU A 43 -21.18 -7.05 13.72
CA LEU A 43 -20.25 -5.92 13.63
C LEU A 43 -18.86 -6.25 14.18
N LEU A 44 -18.76 -7.09 15.22
CA LEU A 44 -17.49 -7.58 15.75
C LEU A 44 -16.81 -8.58 14.79
N HIS A 45 -17.58 -9.38 14.05
CA HIS A 45 -17.06 -10.28 13.02
C HIS A 45 -16.76 -9.57 11.69
N PHE A 46 -17.41 -8.45 11.39
CA PHE A 46 -17.14 -7.64 10.19
C PHE A 46 -15.89 -6.74 10.31
N LYS A 47 -15.33 -6.59 11.51
CA LYS A 47 -14.02 -5.92 11.70
C LYS A 47 -12.83 -6.69 11.12
N SER A 48 -13.03 -7.89 10.58
CA SER A 48 -11.96 -8.68 9.94
C SER A 48 -11.76 -8.38 8.45
N SER A 49 -12.46 -7.39 7.88
CA SER A 49 -12.15 -6.94 6.53
C SER A 49 -10.96 -5.97 6.54
N MET A 50 -9.81 -6.49 6.09
CA MET A 50 -8.57 -5.76 5.74
C MET A 50 -7.68 -5.29 6.90
N SER A 51 -7.16 -6.23 7.70
CA SER A 51 -5.80 -6.03 8.21
C SER A 51 -4.87 -6.24 7.02
N HIS A 52 -4.38 -5.17 6.40
CA HIS A 52 -3.26 -5.30 5.46
C HIS A 52 -2.06 -5.81 6.26
N ASP A 53 -1.58 -7.00 5.89
CA ASP A 53 -0.33 -7.50 6.43
C ASP A 53 0.82 -6.69 5.84
N CYS A 54 1.66 -6.12 6.69
CA CYS A 54 2.83 -5.33 6.28
C CYS A 54 4.10 -6.18 6.16
N VAL A 55 3.97 -7.52 6.24
CA VAL A 55 5.03 -8.45 5.91
C VAL A 55 5.42 -8.27 4.44
N VAL A 56 6.69 -7.98 4.19
CA VAL A 56 7.21 -7.58 2.87
C VAL A 56 6.89 -8.62 1.80
N ASP A 57 7.07 -9.89 2.10
CA ASP A 57 6.86 -10.98 1.15
C ASP A 57 5.40 -11.16 0.71
N SER A 58 4.45 -10.62 1.49
CA SER A 58 3.03 -10.65 1.19
C SER A 58 2.59 -9.59 0.17
N PHE A 59 3.43 -8.58 -0.09
CA PHE A 59 3.09 -7.51 -1.03
C PHE A 59 2.90 -8.04 -2.44
N SER A 60 1.76 -7.67 -3.03
CA SER A 60 1.44 -7.96 -4.42
C SER A 60 2.28 -7.08 -5.35
N VAL A 61 2.84 -7.69 -6.39
CA VAL A 61 3.63 -7.02 -7.41
C VAL A 61 2.91 -7.05 -8.76
N LYS A 62 3.48 -6.42 -9.78
CA LYS A 62 2.87 -6.39 -11.12
C LYS A 62 2.75 -7.79 -11.71
N ASP A 63 1.52 -8.25 -11.88
CA ASP A 63 1.22 -9.49 -12.58
C ASP A 63 1.68 -9.46 -14.04
N ASN A 64 2.22 -10.59 -14.52
CA ASN A 64 2.69 -10.76 -15.91
C ASN A 64 3.61 -9.63 -16.37
N PHE A 65 4.53 -9.20 -15.50
CA PHE A 65 5.42 -8.08 -15.79
C PHE A 65 6.28 -8.34 -17.04
N ASP A 66 6.03 -7.55 -18.09
CA ASP A 66 6.82 -7.54 -19.31
C ASP A 66 7.99 -6.57 -19.22
N ILE A 67 9.18 -7.13 -19.02
CA ILE A 67 10.43 -6.35 -18.87
C ILE A 67 10.73 -5.51 -20.11
N LYS A 68 10.39 -5.99 -21.32
CA LYS A 68 10.70 -5.29 -22.58
C LYS A 68 9.87 -4.02 -22.73
N LYS A 69 8.61 -4.06 -22.29
CA LYS A 69 7.73 -2.88 -22.29
C LYS A 69 8.13 -1.83 -21.25
N TYR A 70 8.85 -2.25 -20.21
CA TYR A 70 9.27 -1.35 -19.13
C TYR A 70 10.41 -0.40 -19.52
N GLY A 71 11.12 -0.71 -20.61
CA GLY A 71 12.24 0.08 -21.12
C GLY A 71 11.93 1.55 -21.36
N GLY A 72 12.99 2.34 -21.50
CA GLY A 72 12.95 3.78 -21.73
C GLY A 72 13.05 4.61 -20.45
N LYS A 73 12.84 5.91 -20.60
CA LYS A 73 13.05 6.91 -19.55
C LYS A 73 11.85 7.03 -18.60
N TRP A 74 12.14 7.18 -17.32
CA TRP A 74 11.20 7.37 -16.22
C TRP A 74 11.69 8.48 -15.30
N TYR A 75 10.81 9.42 -14.96
CA TYR A 75 11.09 10.54 -14.06
C TYR A 75 10.48 10.27 -12.69
N ALA A 76 11.27 10.34 -11.62
CA ALA A 76 10.71 10.22 -10.28
C ALA A 76 9.91 11.48 -9.96
N ILE A 77 8.66 11.32 -9.54
CA ILE A 77 7.79 12.45 -9.17
C ILE A 77 7.48 12.49 -7.68
N ALA A 78 7.63 11.36 -6.98
CA ALA A 78 7.52 11.25 -5.54
C ALA A 78 8.32 10.04 -5.04
N MET A 79 8.82 10.09 -3.81
CA MET A 79 9.54 8.97 -3.20
C MET A 79 9.43 8.92 -1.68
N LYS A 80 9.44 7.72 -1.12
CA LYS A 80 9.72 7.46 0.30
C LYS A 80 11.21 7.17 0.41
N ASN A 81 11.92 7.95 1.22
CA ASN A 81 13.37 7.81 1.39
C ASN A 81 13.72 6.67 2.36
N PRO A 82 14.83 5.96 2.13
CA PRO A 82 15.42 5.10 3.13
C PRO A 82 16.22 5.94 4.14
N GLU A 83 16.76 5.29 5.16
CA GLU A 83 17.75 5.91 6.03
C GLU A 83 19.08 6.15 5.31
N GLY A 84 19.78 7.21 5.72
CA GLY A 84 21.10 7.56 5.20
C GLY A 84 21.11 8.39 3.92
N LEU A 85 22.22 8.30 3.17
CA LEU A 85 22.44 9.08 1.96
C LEU A 85 21.61 8.53 0.80
N PHE A 86 20.80 9.39 0.17
CA PHE A 86 20.00 9.03 -0.99
C PHE A 86 19.84 10.22 -1.95
N LEU A 87 19.36 9.93 -3.16
CA LEU A 87 19.01 10.95 -4.15
C LEU A 87 17.92 11.89 -3.59
N GLN A 88 17.90 13.14 -4.04
CA GLN A 88 16.97 14.16 -3.55
C GLN A 88 15.98 14.62 -4.60
N ASP A 89 16.47 15.00 -5.79
CA ASP A 89 15.64 15.53 -6.88
C ASP A 89 16.35 15.43 -8.23
N ASN A 90 15.65 15.87 -9.28
CA ASN A 90 16.04 15.72 -10.69
C ASN A 90 16.37 14.26 -11.03
N ILE A 91 15.63 13.34 -10.40
CA ILE A 91 15.89 11.91 -10.47
C ILE A 91 15.22 11.36 -11.71
N PHE A 92 15.99 10.72 -12.58
CA PHE A 92 15.45 9.89 -13.64
C PHE A 92 16.21 8.58 -13.75
N ALA A 93 15.54 7.56 -14.27
CA ALA A 93 16.12 6.29 -14.64
C ALA A 93 15.77 5.99 -16.09
N GLU A 94 16.75 5.57 -16.88
CA GLU A 94 16.59 5.18 -18.27
C GLU A 94 16.96 3.70 -18.40
N TYR A 95 15.93 2.88 -18.62
CA TYR A 95 16.05 1.43 -18.68
C TYR A 95 16.31 0.98 -20.10
N THR A 96 17.30 0.12 -20.27
CA THR A 96 17.62 -0.55 -21.53
C THR A 96 17.49 -2.05 -21.33
N VAL A 97 16.84 -2.72 -22.27
CA VAL A 97 16.66 -4.18 -22.24
C VAL A 97 17.36 -4.78 -23.44
N GLY A 98 18.35 -5.62 -23.19
CA GLY A 98 19.08 -6.35 -24.22
C GLY A 98 18.23 -7.40 -24.93
N GLU A 99 18.70 -7.88 -26.08
CA GLU A 99 18.03 -8.96 -26.82
C GLU A 99 17.95 -10.26 -26.00
N ASP A 100 18.95 -10.48 -25.15
CA ASP A 100 19.05 -11.57 -24.18
C ASP A 100 18.08 -11.45 -22.99
N GLY A 101 17.36 -10.33 -22.89
CA GLY A 101 16.44 -10.03 -21.79
C GLY A 101 17.12 -9.42 -20.56
N THR A 102 18.42 -9.14 -20.61
CA THR A 102 19.12 -8.44 -19.53
C THR A 102 18.66 -6.99 -19.47
N MET A 103 18.13 -6.56 -18.33
CA MET A 103 17.77 -5.16 -18.11
C MET A 103 18.89 -4.43 -17.37
N THR A 104 19.26 -3.27 -17.89
CA THR A 104 20.16 -2.31 -17.24
C THR A 104 19.46 -0.96 -17.12
N ALA A 105 19.93 -0.13 -16.20
CA ALA A 105 19.48 1.26 -16.11
C ALA A 105 20.66 2.19 -15.90
N THR A 106 20.59 3.35 -16.53
CA THR A 106 21.38 4.52 -16.15
C THR A 106 20.46 5.45 -15.36
N SER A 107 20.95 5.99 -14.25
CA SER A 107 20.16 6.90 -13.42
C SER A 107 20.97 8.14 -13.09
N LYS A 108 20.28 9.27 -13.05
CA LYS A 108 20.87 10.54 -12.64
C LYS A 108 20.02 11.18 -11.58
N GLY A 109 20.64 11.93 -10.69
CA GLY A 109 19.92 12.78 -9.75
C GLY A 109 20.87 13.60 -8.90
N ARG A 110 20.30 14.53 -8.15
CA ARG A 110 21.02 15.39 -7.23
C ARG A 110 21.16 14.72 -5.87
N VAL A 111 22.36 14.81 -5.28
CA VAL A 111 22.63 14.37 -3.91
C VAL A 111 23.29 15.50 -3.13
N LYS A 112 23.08 15.51 -1.81
CA LYS A 112 23.70 16.45 -0.89
C LYS A 112 24.66 15.72 0.06
N LEU A 113 25.95 15.86 -0.20
CA LEU A 113 27.02 15.34 0.64
C LEU A 113 27.31 16.31 1.79
N PHE A 114 27.58 15.75 2.98
CA PHE A 114 27.97 16.48 4.19
C PHE A 114 27.03 17.65 4.58
N GLY A 115 25.78 17.65 4.12
CA GLY A 115 24.81 18.69 4.45
C GLY A 115 24.99 20.03 3.72
N PHE A 116 25.91 20.16 2.76
CA PHE A 116 26.05 21.40 1.97
C PHE A 116 26.62 21.22 0.56
N TRP A 117 27.36 20.14 0.28
CA TRP A 117 27.92 19.88 -1.05
C TRP A 117 26.88 19.22 -1.94
N VAL A 118 26.41 19.95 -2.96
CA VAL A 118 25.40 19.46 -3.89
C VAL A 118 26.04 19.09 -5.21
N ILE A 119 25.83 17.85 -5.66
CA ILE A 119 26.37 17.33 -6.93
C ILE A 119 25.31 16.52 -7.67
N CYS A 120 25.43 16.45 -9.00
CA CYS A 120 24.69 15.48 -9.80
C CYS A 120 25.51 14.18 -9.85
N VAL A 121 24.84 13.05 -9.62
CA VAL A 121 25.45 11.73 -9.64
C VAL A 121 24.89 10.94 -10.80
N ASP A 122 25.76 10.20 -11.48
CA ASP A 122 25.39 9.24 -12.49
C ASP A 122 25.64 7.83 -11.93
N MET A 123 24.60 6.99 -11.96
CA MET A 123 24.61 5.62 -11.47
C MET A 123 24.24 4.66 -12.58
N VAL A 124 24.78 3.46 -12.51
CA VAL A 124 24.42 2.35 -13.39
C VAL A 124 23.91 1.19 -12.55
N ALA A 125 22.92 0.48 -13.07
CA ALA A 125 22.36 -0.70 -12.43
C ALA A 125 22.13 -1.81 -13.44
N GLN A 126 22.27 -3.05 -12.97
CA GLN A 126 21.85 -4.25 -13.67
C GLN A 126 20.81 -4.98 -12.83
N TYR A 127 19.81 -5.55 -13.49
CA TYR A 127 18.72 -6.27 -12.84
C TYR A 127 18.77 -7.74 -13.20
N SER A 128 18.62 -8.59 -12.19
CA SER A 128 18.40 -10.02 -12.36
C SER A 128 17.00 -10.40 -11.85
N VAL A 129 16.43 -11.44 -12.44
CA VAL A 129 15.14 -12.01 -12.04
C VAL A 129 15.42 -13.32 -11.31
N PRO A 130 15.37 -13.37 -9.97
CA PRO A 130 15.65 -14.58 -9.21
C PRO A 130 14.62 -15.69 -9.45
N ASP A 131 13.35 -15.31 -9.65
CA ASP A 131 12.24 -16.22 -9.90
C ASP A 131 11.51 -15.83 -11.20
N PRO A 132 11.65 -16.62 -12.28
CA PRO A 132 10.98 -16.34 -13.56
C PRO A 132 9.45 -16.34 -13.50
N SER A 133 8.84 -16.94 -12.47
CA SER A 133 7.38 -16.93 -12.30
C SER A 133 6.86 -15.59 -11.75
N THR A 134 7.74 -14.80 -11.13
CA THR A 134 7.42 -13.48 -10.58
C THR A 134 8.41 -12.40 -11.08
N PRO A 135 8.45 -12.12 -12.40
CA PRO A 135 9.49 -11.28 -13.01
C PRO A 135 9.51 -9.82 -12.54
N ALA A 136 8.45 -9.37 -11.86
CA ALA A 136 8.40 -8.05 -11.24
C ALA A 136 9.21 -7.95 -9.93
N LYS A 137 9.60 -9.08 -9.32
CA LYS A 137 10.51 -9.13 -8.16
C LYS A 137 11.94 -9.33 -8.68
N MET A 138 12.66 -8.24 -8.86
CA MET A 138 14.04 -8.28 -9.34
C MET A 138 15.03 -8.05 -8.20
N TYR A 139 16.28 -8.41 -8.44
CA TYR A 139 17.42 -7.97 -7.64
C TYR A 139 18.23 -6.96 -8.46
N MET A 140 18.47 -5.78 -7.89
CA MET A 140 19.19 -4.68 -8.53
C MET A 140 20.59 -4.60 -7.96
N THR A 141 21.60 -4.75 -8.80
CA THR A 141 23.01 -4.44 -8.47
C THR A 141 23.34 -3.09 -9.06
N TYR A 142 23.76 -2.14 -8.22
CA TYR A 142 24.02 -0.77 -8.65
C TYR A 142 25.44 -0.30 -8.29
N GLN A 143 25.96 0.63 -9.08
CA GLN A 143 27.27 1.24 -8.88
C GLN A 143 27.23 2.71 -9.33
N GLY A 144 27.82 3.59 -8.52
CA GLY A 144 28.06 4.96 -8.96
C GLY A 144 29.24 5.04 -9.92
N LEU A 145 29.14 5.85 -10.97
CA LEU A 145 30.19 5.96 -11.99
C LEU A 145 31.46 6.67 -11.48
N ALA A 146 31.34 7.47 -10.43
CA ALA A 146 32.50 8.08 -9.78
C ALA A 146 33.02 7.20 -8.64
N SER A 147 34.34 7.07 -8.52
CA SER A 147 35.02 6.13 -7.61
C SER A 147 34.72 6.31 -6.12
N TYR A 148 34.19 7.47 -5.72
CA TYR A 148 33.79 7.76 -4.34
C TYR A 148 32.36 7.29 -4.01
N PHE A 149 31.60 6.80 -5.00
CA PHE A 149 30.31 6.18 -4.78
C PHE A 149 30.45 4.65 -4.69
N SER A 150 30.07 4.10 -3.55
CA SER A 150 30.00 2.65 -3.36
C SER A 150 28.92 2.04 -4.25
N GLY A 151 29.19 0.82 -4.72
CA GLY A 151 28.14 -0.05 -5.25
C GLY A 151 27.35 -0.73 -4.12
N GLY A 152 26.23 -1.34 -4.49
CA GLY A 152 25.36 -2.07 -3.57
C GLY A 152 24.39 -2.97 -4.33
N GLY A 153 23.52 -3.63 -3.57
CA GLY A 153 22.48 -4.48 -4.13
C GLY A 153 21.22 -4.47 -3.28
N ASP A 154 20.08 -4.27 -3.92
CA ASP A 154 18.77 -4.18 -3.27
C ASP A 154 17.75 -5.09 -3.98
N ASN A 155 16.80 -5.65 -3.22
CA ASN A 155 15.58 -6.18 -3.81
C ASN A 155 14.81 -5.01 -4.44
N TYR A 156 14.47 -5.13 -5.72
CA TYR A 156 13.83 -4.07 -6.50
C TYR A 156 12.57 -4.60 -7.17
N TRP A 157 11.43 -4.24 -6.59
CA TRP A 157 10.13 -4.77 -7.01
C TRP A 157 9.33 -3.72 -7.76
N ILE A 158 8.62 -4.14 -8.81
CA ILE A 158 7.61 -3.33 -9.48
C ILE A 158 6.26 -3.68 -8.85
N ILE A 159 5.76 -2.81 -7.96
CA ILE A 159 4.48 -2.99 -7.28
C ILE A 159 3.32 -2.91 -8.28
N ASP A 160 3.38 -1.91 -9.15
CA ASP A 160 2.44 -1.76 -10.25
C ASP A 160 3.00 -0.81 -11.32
N THR A 161 2.54 -0.97 -12.55
CA THR A 161 2.85 -0.08 -13.67
C THR A 161 1.86 -0.32 -14.81
N ASP A 162 1.54 0.71 -15.56
CA ASP A 162 0.87 0.59 -16.86
C ASP A 162 1.82 0.71 -18.05
N TYR A 163 3.14 0.72 -17.79
CA TYR A 163 4.24 0.90 -18.75
C TYR A 163 4.32 2.27 -19.43
N ASP A 164 3.18 2.92 -19.66
CA ASP A 164 3.07 4.11 -20.50
C ASP A 164 2.91 5.42 -19.73
N ASN A 165 2.51 5.36 -18.45
CA ASN A 165 2.28 6.56 -17.66
C ASN A 165 2.97 6.50 -16.30
N TYR A 166 2.78 5.44 -15.52
CA TYR A 166 3.27 5.35 -14.14
C TYR A 166 3.98 4.02 -13.84
N SER A 167 4.86 4.07 -12.85
CA SER A 167 5.43 2.88 -12.21
C SER A 167 5.64 3.15 -10.73
N ILE A 168 5.36 2.17 -9.89
CA ILE A 168 5.54 2.23 -8.44
C ILE A 168 6.54 1.14 -8.09
N THR A 169 7.69 1.55 -7.56
CA THR A 169 8.76 0.63 -7.21
C THR A 169 8.85 0.48 -5.71
N TYR A 170 9.38 -0.63 -5.23
CA TYR A 170 9.57 -0.86 -3.81
C TYR A 170 10.86 -1.64 -3.58
N ALA A 171 11.61 -1.24 -2.57
CA ALA A 171 12.82 -1.90 -2.14
C ALA A 171 12.89 -1.89 -0.61
N CYS A 172 13.19 -3.04 -0.03
CA CYS A 172 13.45 -3.17 1.40
C CYS A 172 14.90 -3.62 1.60
N ARG A 173 15.68 -2.80 2.31
CA ARG A 173 17.11 -3.02 2.60
C ARG A 173 17.31 -3.93 3.81
N SER A 174 16.48 -3.76 4.84
CA SER A 174 16.48 -4.58 6.04
C SER A 174 15.05 -4.96 6.42
N VAL A 175 14.85 -6.24 6.75
CA VAL A 175 13.58 -6.80 7.19
C VAL A 175 13.69 -7.13 8.68
N LYS A 176 12.66 -6.82 9.45
CA LYS A 176 12.58 -7.16 10.87
C LYS A 176 12.30 -8.64 11.08
N GLU A 177 12.44 -9.11 12.31
CA GLU A 177 12.12 -10.50 12.68
C GLU A 177 10.65 -10.88 12.40
N ASP A 178 9.75 -9.92 12.46
CA ASP A 178 8.32 -10.12 12.16
C ASP A 178 7.99 -10.12 10.65
N GLY A 179 9.00 -9.94 9.78
CA GLY A 179 8.84 -9.90 8.33
C GLY A 179 8.46 -8.53 7.76
N THR A 180 8.23 -7.52 8.60
CA THR A 180 7.96 -6.15 8.14
C THR A 180 9.25 -5.43 7.73
N CYS A 181 9.14 -4.40 6.89
CA CYS A 181 10.32 -3.64 6.47
C CYS A 181 10.80 -2.70 7.58
N ASP A 182 12.11 -2.69 7.82
CA ASP A 182 12.76 -1.78 8.75
C ASP A 182 13.27 -0.53 8.02
N ASP A 183 14.22 -0.72 7.09
CA ASP A 183 14.68 0.33 6.18
C ASP A 183 14.36 -0.05 4.73
N GLY A 184 13.79 0.89 3.99
CA GLY A 184 13.34 0.68 2.62
C GLY A 184 12.97 1.98 1.93
N TYR A 185 12.82 1.92 0.62
CA TYR A 185 12.44 3.06 -0.20
C TYR A 185 11.47 2.65 -1.29
N SER A 186 10.75 3.63 -1.79
CA SER A 186 9.81 3.45 -2.89
C SER A 186 9.81 4.70 -3.75
N ILE A 187 9.85 4.52 -5.06
CA ILE A 187 9.86 5.63 -6.01
C ILE A 187 8.64 5.50 -6.92
N ILE A 188 7.93 6.60 -7.07
CA ILE A 188 6.84 6.75 -8.03
C ILE A 188 7.42 7.42 -9.26
N PHE A 189 7.46 6.67 -10.34
CA PHE A 189 7.97 7.08 -11.63
C PHE A 189 6.83 7.45 -12.57
N SER A 190 7.07 8.49 -13.37
CA SER A 190 6.20 8.93 -14.45
C SER A 190 6.95 8.95 -15.78
N ARG A 191 6.27 8.68 -16.90
CA ARG A 191 6.84 8.94 -18.23
C ARG A 191 7.01 10.44 -18.52
N LYS A 192 6.36 11.32 -17.74
CA LYS A 192 6.41 12.77 -17.90
C LYS A 192 6.82 13.46 -16.58
N PRO A 193 7.65 14.51 -16.61
CA PRO A 193 8.13 15.17 -15.40
C PRO A 193 7.07 16.02 -14.68
N LEU A 194 5.89 16.22 -15.29
CA LEU A 194 4.86 17.16 -14.85
C LEU A 194 3.81 16.56 -13.89
N GLY A 195 4.02 15.32 -13.42
CA GLY A 195 3.08 14.62 -12.54
C GLY A 195 1.99 13.84 -13.28
N PHE A 196 0.88 13.54 -12.57
CA PHE A 196 -0.15 12.61 -13.01
C PHE A 196 -1.56 13.22 -13.10
N PRO A 197 -2.42 12.72 -14.00
CA PRO A 197 -3.87 12.92 -13.93
C PRO A 197 -4.48 12.31 -12.65
N SER A 198 -5.63 12.81 -12.21
CA SER A 198 -6.32 12.35 -10.99
C SER A 198 -6.55 10.83 -10.95
N ALA A 199 -6.93 10.21 -12.06
CA ALA A 199 -7.16 8.77 -12.13
C ALA A 199 -5.92 7.93 -11.76
N ILE A 200 -4.71 8.40 -12.10
CA ILE A 200 -3.46 7.71 -11.73
C ILE A 200 -3.11 8.00 -10.28
N GLN A 201 -3.39 9.21 -9.78
CA GLN A 201 -3.17 9.56 -8.37
C GLN A 201 -3.97 8.63 -7.44
N ASP A 202 -5.21 8.30 -7.77
CA ASP A 202 -6.04 7.35 -7.00
C ASP A 202 -5.47 5.92 -7.00
N ILE A 203 -4.85 5.50 -8.10
CA ILE A 203 -4.17 4.20 -8.18
C ILE A 203 -2.92 4.22 -7.29
N VAL A 204 -2.10 5.26 -7.42
CA VAL A 204 -0.87 5.44 -6.64
C VAL A 204 -1.19 5.42 -5.15
N TYR A 205 -2.16 6.21 -4.70
CA TYR A 205 -2.55 6.28 -3.29
C TYR A 205 -2.96 4.90 -2.73
N ARG A 206 -3.82 4.16 -3.44
CA ARG A 206 -4.22 2.80 -3.03
C ARG A 206 -3.04 1.83 -2.98
N LYS A 207 -2.09 1.97 -3.90
CA LYS A 207 -0.89 1.13 -3.92
C LYS A 207 0.08 1.47 -2.79
N GLN A 208 0.20 2.74 -2.41
CA GLN A 208 0.95 3.16 -1.21
C GLN A 208 0.36 2.54 0.06
N GLU A 209 -0.97 2.51 0.18
CA GLU A 209 -1.67 1.81 1.29
C GLU A 209 -1.36 0.31 1.28
N SER A 210 -1.41 -0.33 0.12
CA SER A 210 -1.18 -1.78 0.01
C SER A 210 0.23 -2.25 0.38
N ILE A 211 1.21 -1.34 0.40
CA ILE A 211 2.60 -1.60 0.79
C ILE A 211 2.99 -0.91 2.11
N CYS A 212 1.99 -0.44 2.88
CA CYS A 212 2.16 0.20 4.18
C CYS A 212 3.05 1.47 4.18
N LEU A 213 3.05 2.22 3.08
CA LEU A 213 3.82 3.47 2.91
C LEU A 213 2.95 4.72 2.69
N SER A 214 1.66 4.67 3.06
CA SER A 214 0.76 5.82 2.97
C SER A 214 1.34 7.05 3.66
N GLU A 215 1.18 8.21 3.03
CA GLU A 215 1.61 9.52 3.57
C GLU A 215 3.13 9.69 3.81
N GLN A 216 3.95 8.69 3.47
CA GLN A 216 5.40 8.76 3.65
C GLN A 216 6.16 9.29 2.41
N PHE A 217 5.47 9.48 1.30
CA PHE A 217 6.08 9.93 0.05
C PHE A 217 6.21 11.45 0.01
N GLN A 218 7.38 11.93 -0.39
CA GLN A 218 7.66 13.34 -0.63
C GLN A 218 7.77 13.61 -2.14
N PRO A 219 7.31 14.77 -2.63
CA PRO A 219 7.47 15.14 -4.04
C PRO A 219 8.94 15.24 -4.46
N VAL A 220 9.22 14.83 -5.69
CA VAL A 220 10.56 14.90 -6.30
C VAL A 220 10.53 15.95 -7.40
N LEU A 221 11.31 17.02 -7.22
CA LEU A 221 11.34 18.14 -8.17
C LEU A 221 12.12 17.76 -9.45
N GLN A 222 11.57 18.09 -10.62
CA GLN A 222 12.22 17.93 -11.92
C GLN A 222 12.47 19.32 -12.52
N SER A 223 13.55 19.98 -12.10
CA SER A 223 13.90 21.35 -12.53
C SER A 223 14.87 21.41 -13.71
N GLY A 224 15.44 20.27 -14.13
CA GLY A 224 16.52 20.22 -15.13
C GLY A 224 17.88 20.68 -14.59
N ALA A 225 18.07 20.66 -13.26
CA ALA A 225 19.36 21.01 -12.65
C ALA A 225 20.41 19.89 -12.83
N CYS A 226 19.90 18.67 -13.05
CA CYS A 226 20.54 17.51 -13.63
C CYS A 226 19.57 17.01 -14.73
#